data_AF-A0A0N4TAC2-F1
#
_entry.id   AF-A0A0N4TAC2-F1
#
_cell.length_a   1.000
_cell.length_b   1.000
_cell.length_c   1.000
_cell.angle_alpha   90.00
_cell.angle_beta   90.00
_cell.angle_gamma   90.00
#
_symmetry.space_group_name_H-M   'P 1'
#
loop_
_entity.id
_entity.type
_entity.pdbx_description
1 polymer ?
#
loop_
_entity_poly.entity_id
_entity_poly.type
_entity_poly.pdbx_seq_one_letter_code
_entity_poly.pdbx_strand_id
1 'polypeptide(L)'
;EAILKTAKALVEDTKALVAGAASNQEQLAVAAQNAVRTIVNLSDAVKNGAVSLSSDNAEAQVMVIHAVRDVAAALSNLIQATKNASGRSLHDPAMGYLKEAAKIMVTNVTSLLKTVKTIENEHQRGERALEAAIEAIGQEISLYDSGEAPSRGGATAEDLIRSTKQLTAATARAAAAAQTLQQSDIIAAANIARQSVCDLLATTRAAALSADSADARYRTLDCGREVAVQVRSLLITLQALTIRRDDPHARDALLEASRRIAKVVGELVNCGELLKGDSWTDPSDPTAIAEN
;
A
#
# COMPACT_ATOMS: atom_id res chain seq x y z
N GLU A 1 -2.43 7.11 -14.75
CA GLU A 1 -2.58 8.47 -15.34
C GLU A 1 -2.99 8.47 -16.82
N ALA A 2 -2.30 7.76 -17.72
CA ALA A 2 -2.62 7.74 -19.15
C ALA A 2 -4.10 7.42 -19.47
N ILE A 3 -4.67 6.41 -18.79
CA ILE A 3 -6.10 6.04 -18.92
C ILE A 3 -7.01 7.23 -18.60
N LEU A 4 -6.76 7.95 -17.50
CA LEU A 4 -7.55 9.12 -17.08
C LEU A 4 -7.49 10.24 -18.11
N LYS A 5 -6.29 10.53 -18.65
CA LYS A 5 -6.09 11.57 -19.65
C LYS A 5 -6.84 11.25 -20.95
N THR A 6 -6.70 10.03 -21.45
CA THR A 6 -7.34 9.61 -22.71
C THR A 6 -8.86 9.46 -22.55
N ALA A 7 -9.35 8.99 -21.41
CA ALA A 7 -10.78 8.95 -21.11
C ALA A 7 -11.42 10.34 -21.08
N LYS A 8 -10.74 11.35 -20.51
CA LYS A 8 -11.20 12.75 -20.55
C LYS A 8 -11.23 13.29 -21.99
N ALA A 9 -10.19 13.00 -22.79
CA ALA A 9 -10.19 13.38 -24.20
C ALA A 9 -11.39 12.77 -24.96
N LEU A 10 -11.76 11.53 -24.64
CA LEU A 10 -12.90 10.85 -25.27
C LEU A 10 -14.26 11.49 -24.91
N VAL A 11 -14.37 12.11 -23.73
CA VAL A 11 -15.56 12.92 -23.36
C VAL A 11 -15.63 14.18 -24.22
N GLU A 12 -14.50 14.82 -24.50
CA GLU A 12 -14.47 15.98 -25.40
C GLU A 12 -14.78 15.57 -26.85
N ASP A 13 -14.25 14.43 -27.32
CA ASP A 13 -14.60 13.85 -28.63
C ASP A 13 -16.10 13.53 -28.75
N THR A 14 -16.71 13.06 -27.66
CA THR A 14 -18.17 12.82 -27.59
C THR A 14 -18.96 14.12 -27.81
N LYS A 15 -18.53 15.23 -27.20
CA LYS A 15 -19.16 16.54 -27.42
C LYS A 15 -18.96 17.02 -28.85
N ALA A 16 -17.76 16.84 -29.39
CA ALA A 16 -17.43 17.22 -30.77
C ALA A 16 -18.27 16.45 -31.81
N LEU A 17 -18.53 15.15 -31.58
CA LEU A 17 -19.41 14.34 -32.42
C LEU A 17 -20.85 14.87 -32.42
N VAL A 18 -21.40 15.17 -31.24
CA VAL A 18 -22.77 15.71 -31.12
C VAL A 18 -22.89 17.08 -31.78
N ALA A 19 -21.90 17.96 -31.58
CA ALA A 19 -21.86 19.27 -32.23
C ALA A 19 -21.69 19.16 -33.75
N GLY A 20 -20.83 18.24 -34.22
CA GLY A 20 -20.59 17.99 -35.63
C GLY A 20 -21.85 17.52 -36.38
N ALA A 21 -22.71 16.73 -35.74
CA ALA A 21 -23.97 16.27 -36.33
C ALA A 21 -24.92 17.42 -36.71
N ALA A 22 -24.91 18.50 -35.94
CA ALA A 22 -25.73 19.69 -36.16
C ALA A 22 -25.04 20.77 -37.02
N SER A 23 -23.76 20.59 -37.34
CA SER A 23 -22.94 21.54 -38.09
C SER A 23 -22.76 21.08 -39.55
N ASN A 24 -21.54 20.74 -39.97
CA ASN A 24 -21.21 20.28 -41.31
C ASN A 24 -20.44 18.95 -41.32
N GLN A 25 -20.50 18.26 -42.47
CA GLN A 25 -19.96 16.90 -42.63
C GLN A 25 -18.44 16.82 -42.43
N GLU A 26 -17.70 17.87 -42.76
CA GLU A 26 -16.24 17.90 -42.61
C GLU A 26 -15.84 17.91 -41.13
N GLN A 27 -16.45 18.77 -40.32
CA GLN A 27 -16.24 18.79 -38.86
C GLN A 27 -16.64 17.46 -38.22
N LEU A 28 -17.74 16.86 -38.67
CA LEU A 28 -18.18 15.55 -38.19
C LEU A 28 -17.16 14.44 -38.53
N ALA A 29 -16.62 14.43 -39.75
CA ALA A 29 -15.63 13.45 -40.17
C ALA A 29 -14.36 13.53 -39.31
N VAL A 30 -13.87 14.75 -39.04
CA VAL A 30 -12.71 14.99 -38.17
C VAL A 30 -13.00 14.55 -36.74
N ALA A 31 -14.18 14.88 -36.19
CA ALA A 31 -14.58 14.46 -34.84
C ALA A 31 -14.64 12.93 -34.71
N ALA A 32 -15.19 12.23 -35.71
CA ALA A 32 -15.23 10.78 -35.73
C ALA A 32 -13.84 10.14 -35.80
N GLN A 33 -12.95 10.67 -36.65
CA GLN A 33 -11.56 10.19 -36.73
C GLN A 33 -10.81 10.40 -35.42
N ASN A 34 -10.98 11.56 -34.78
CA ASN A 34 -10.40 11.84 -33.47
C ASN A 34 -10.89 10.87 -32.42
N ALA A 35 -12.21 10.64 -32.32
CA ALA A 35 -12.80 9.72 -31.37
C ALA A 35 -12.28 8.28 -31.55
N VAL A 36 -12.15 7.81 -32.80
CA VAL A 36 -11.59 6.48 -33.12
C VAL A 36 -10.13 6.37 -32.68
N ARG A 37 -9.31 7.39 -32.95
CA ARG A 37 -7.92 7.42 -32.48
C ARG A 37 -7.84 7.41 -30.96
N THR A 38 -8.70 8.17 -30.28
CA THR A 38 -8.73 8.26 -28.83
C THR A 38 -9.12 6.92 -28.19
N ILE A 39 -10.12 6.18 -28.73
CA ILE A 39 -10.49 4.87 -28.16
C ILE A 39 -9.40 3.81 -28.36
N VAL A 40 -8.65 3.86 -29.46
CA VAL A 40 -7.50 2.95 -29.68
C VAL A 40 -6.44 3.22 -28.62
N ASN A 41 -6.05 4.49 -28.45
CA ASN A 41 -5.08 4.91 -27.43
C ASN A 41 -5.57 4.56 -26.00
N LEU A 42 -6.87 4.69 -25.73
CA LEU A 42 -7.46 4.33 -24.44
C LEU A 42 -7.38 2.82 -24.22
N SER A 43 -7.68 2.03 -25.25
CA SER A 43 -7.61 0.57 -25.21
C SER A 43 -6.19 0.09 -24.95
N ASP A 44 -5.19 0.70 -25.59
CA ASP A 44 -3.78 0.38 -25.35
C ASP A 44 -3.32 0.77 -23.94
N ALA A 45 -3.70 1.97 -23.47
CA ALA A 45 -3.41 2.38 -22.10
C ALA A 45 -4.05 1.45 -21.05
N VAL A 46 -5.28 0.99 -21.30
CA VAL A 46 -5.97 0.03 -20.41
C VAL A 46 -5.32 -1.34 -20.47
N LYS A 47 -4.94 -1.84 -21.65
CA LYS A 47 -4.21 -3.12 -21.80
C LYS A 47 -2.88 -3.09 -21.03
N ASN A 48 -2.09 -2.03 -21.20
CA ASN A 48 -0.83 -1.87 -20.46
C ASN A 48 -1.08 -1.77 -18.95
N GLY A 49 -2.13 -1.06 -18.53
CA GLY A 49 -2.55 -1.00 -17.13
C GLY A 49 -2.93 -2.38 -16.57
N ALA A 50 -3.70 -3.18 -17.32
CA ALA A 50 -4.08 -4.52 -16.91
C ALA A 50 -2.87 -5.46 -16.76
N VAL A 51 -1.91 -5.41 -17.70
CA VAL A 51 -0.67 -6.19 -17.63
C VAL A 51 0.19 -5.80 -16.41
N SER A 52 0.16 -4.53 -15.99
CA SER A 52 0.90 -4.07 -14.81
C SER A 52 0.31 -4.57 -13.48
N LEU A 53 -0.95 -5.01 -13.47
CA LEU A 53 -1.54 -5.66 -12.30
C LEU A 53 -0.92 -7.05 -12.15
N SER A 54 -0.63 -7.47 -10.92
CA SER A 54 -0.13 -8.82 -10.66
C SER A 54 -1.09 -9.87 -11.21
N SER A 55 -0.56 -11.01 -11.67
CA SER A 55 -1.35 -12.14 -12.17
C SER A 55 -2.38 -12.66 -11.16
N ASP A 56 -2.14 -12.42 -9.87
CA ASP A 56 -3.03 -12.80 -8.78
C ASP A 56 -4.28 -11.91 -8.70
N ASN A 57 -4.32 -10.81 -9.45
CA ASN A 57 -5.48 -9.91 -9.54
C ASN A 57 -6.19 -10.04 -10.89
N ALA A 58 -6.42 -11.28 -11.33
CA ALA A 58 -7.11 -11.59 -12.59
C ALA A 58 -8.50 -10.95 -12.68
N GLU A 59 -9.21 -10.83 -11.55
CA GLU A 59 -10.52 -10.18 -11.50
C GLU A 59 -10.43 -8.68 -11.84
N ALA A 60 -9.45 -7.95 -11.28
CA ALA A 60 -9.23 -6.55 -11.64
C ALA A 60 -8.82 -6.37 -13.10
N GLN A 61 -7.99 -7.28 -13.63
CA GLN A 61 -7.64 -7.28 -15.05
C GLN A 61 -8.87 -7.44 -15.93
N VAL A 62 -9.75 -8.40 -15.62
CA VAL A 62 -11.01 -8.62 -16.36
C VAL A 62 -11.93 -7.42 -16.24
N MET A 63 -12.10 -6.84 -15.05
CA MET A 63 -12.95 -5.67 -14.82
C MET A 63 -12.55 -4.47 -15.68
N VAL A 64 -11.26 -4.12 -15.74
CA VAL A 64 -10.80 -2.94 -16.50
C VAL A 64 -10.89 -3.19 -18.02
N ILE A 65 -10.64 -4.42 -18.47
CA ILE A 65 -10.77 -4.80 -19.88
C ILE A 65 -12.23 -4.80 -20.34
N HIS A 66 -13.15 -5.29 -19.51
CA HIS A 66 -14.59 -5.20 -19.78
C HIS A 66 -15.05 -3.74 -19.85
N ALA A 67 -14.62 -2.91 -18.90
CA ALA A 67 -15.01 -1.51 -18.88
C ALA A 67 -14.57 -0.75 -20.14
N VAL A 68 -13.36 -0.98 -20.68
CA VAL A 68 -12.94 -0.33 -21.94
C VAL A 68 -13.65 -0.91 -23.17
N ARG A 69 -14.01 -2.20 -23.16
CA ARG A 69 -14.83 -2.81 -24.21
C ARG A 69 -16.22 -2.18 -24.27
N ASP A 70 -16.83 -1.93 -23.13
CA ASP A 70 -18.15 -1.28 -23.06
C ASP A 70 -18.09 0.17 -23.58
N VAL A 71 -17.00 0.90 -23.26
CA VAL A 71 -16.72 2.22 -23.84
C VAL A 71 -16.56 2.15 -25.36
N ALA A 72 -15.85 1.15 -25.90
CA ALA A 72 -15.67 0.99 -27.34
C ALA A 72 -17.00 0.68 -28.06
N ALA A 73 -17.84 -0.19 -27.46
CA ALA A 73 -19.17 -0.48 -27.98
C ALA A 73 -20.08 0.75 -27.96
N ALA A 74 -20.06 1.52 -26.86
CA ALA A 74 -20.80 2.77 -26.74
C ALA A 74 -20.35 3.81 -27.77
N LEU A 75 -19.04 3.91 -28.05
CA LEU A 75 -18.52 4.80 -29.08
C LEU A 75 -18.99 4.39 -30.49
N SER A 76 -18.96 3.10 -30.81
CA SER A 76 -19.45 2.59 -32.09
C SER A 76 -20.93 2.96 -32.30
N ASN A 77 -21.75 2.79 -31.26
CA ASN A 77 -23.15 3.18 -31.29
C ASN A 77 -23.33 4.70 -31.42
N LEU A 78 -22.50 5.49 -30.72
CA LEU A 78 -22.49 6.95 -30.84
C LEU A 78 -22.15 7.40 -32.26
N ILE A 79 -21.10 6.87 -32.87
CA ILE A 79 -20.71 7.19 -34.25
C ILE A 79 -21.85 6.86 -35.22
N GLN A 80 -22.50 5.70 -35.04
CA GLN A 80 -23.65 5.30 -35.85
C GLN A 80 -24.86 6.24 -35.67
N ALA A 81 -25.18 6.62 -34.43
CA ALA A 81 -26.25 7.58 -34.15
C ALA A 81 -25.93 8.97 -34.74
N THR A 82 -24.67 9.38 -34.68
CA THR A 82 -24.18 10.66 -35.23
C THR A 82 -24.32 10.67 -36.75
N LYS A 83 -23.93 9.58 -37.43
CA LYS A 83 -24.13 9.41 -38.87
C LYS A 83 -25.61 9.51 -39.25
N ASN A 84 -26.49 8.88 -38.48
CA ASN A 84 -27.94 8.90 -38.76
C ASN A 84 -28.56 10.28 -38.55
N ALA A 85 -28.06 11.06 -37.59
CA ALA A 85 -28.54 12.40 -37.27
C ALA A 85 -27.92 13.51 -38.14
N SER A 86 -26.77 13.27 -38.77
CA SER A 86 -26.04 14.26 -39.57
C SER A 86 -26.92 14.91 -40.65
N GLY A 87 -26.96 16.24 -40.66
CA GLY A 87 -27.70 17.03 -41.66
C GLY A 87 -29.22 17.02 -41.48
N ARG A 88 -29.74 16.41 -40.41
CA ARG A 88 -31.16 16.45 -40.07
C ARG A 88 -31.50 17.66 -39.21
N SER A 89 -32.79 18.01 -39.15
CA SER A 89 -33.27 19.10 -38.29
C SER A 89 -33.10 18.76 -36.80
N LEU A 90 -33.00 19.79 -35.95
CA LEU A 90 -32.86 19.63 -34.50
C LEU A 90 -34.05 18.91 -33.83
N HIS A 91 -35.22 18.90 -34.47
CA HIS A 91 -36.44 18.23 -33.99
C HIS A 91 -36.60 16.81 -34.54
N ASP A 92 -35.67 16.32 -35.36
CA ASP A 92 -35.73 14.95 -35.89
C ASP A 92 -35.53 13.92 -34.76
N PRO A 93 -36.29 12.81 -34.73
CA PRO A 93 -36.10 11.75 -33.73
C PRO A 93 -34.67 11.20 -33.66
N ALA A 94 -33.91 11.22 -34.76
CA ALA A 94 -32.50 10.82 -34.79
C ALA A 94 -31.62 11.68 -33.87
N MET A 95 -31.93 12.97 -33.70
CA MET A 95 -31.24 13.84 -32.73
C MET A 95 -31.53 13.41 -31.28
N GLY A 96 -32.72 12.87 -31.01
CA GLY A 96 -33.04 12.24 -29.73
C GLY A 96 -32.16 11.02 -29.45
N TYR A 97 -32.04 10.11 -30.43
CA TYR A 97 -31.17 8.94 -30.32
C TYR A 97 -29.69 9.30 -30.17
N LEU A 98 -29.22 10.34 -30.87
CA LEU A 98 -27.86 10.86 -30.73
C LEU A 98 -27.58 11.34 -29.29
N LYS A 99 -28.50 12.12 -28.71
CA LYS A 99 -28.37 12.58 -27.32
C LYS A 99 -28.30 11.42 -26.33
N GLU A 100 -29.14 10.41 -26.52
CA GLU A 100 -29.12 9.22 -25.65
C GLU A 100 -27.83 8.41 -25.84
N ALA A 101 -27.37 8.21 -27.08
CA ALA A 101 -26.10 7.53 -27.35
C ALA A 101 -24.90 8.27 -26.72
N ALA A 102 -24.90 9.62 -26.76
CA ALA A 102 -23.86 10.43 -26.13
C ALA A 102 -23.90 10.31 -24.59
N LYS A 103 -25.10 10.29 -24.00
CA LYS A 103 -25.27 10.06 -22.56
C LYS A 103 -24.78 8.68 -22.13
N ILE A 104 -25.10 7.63 -22.90
CA ILE A 104 -24.60 6.28 -22.68
C ILE A 104 -23.06 6.26 -22.78
N MET A 105 -22.48 6.94 -23.76
CA MET A 105 -21.04 7.06 -23.91
C MET A 105 -20.36 7.69 -22.68
N VAL A 106 -20.85 8.85 -22.22
CA VAL A 106 -20.34 9.53 -21.02
C VAL A 106 -20.49 8.66 -19.77
N THR A 107 -21.61 7.93 -19.66
CA THR A 107 -21.86 7.00 -18.55
C THR A 107 -20.83 5.87 -18.54
N ASN A 108 -20.55 5.25 -19.69
CA ASN A 108 -19.55 4.19 -19.80
C ASN A 108 -18.14 4.69 -19.48
N VAL A 109 -17.76 5.88 -19.97
CA VAL A 109 -16.48 6.50 -19.61
C VAL A 109 -16.38 6.76 -18.11
N THR A 110 -17.46 7.25 -17.50
CA THR A 110 -17.52 7.47 -16.04
C THR A 110 -17.37 6.16 -15.27
N SER A 111 -18.03 5.09 -15.71
CA SER A 111 -17.91 3.75 -15.12
C SER A 111 -16.49 3.20 -15.24
N LEU A 112 -15.83 3.36 -16.39
CA LEU A 112 -14.41 3.00 -16.55
C LEU A 112 -13.53 3.75 -15.55
N LEU A 113 -13.71 5.06 -15.39
CA LEU A 113 -12.93 5.85 -14.45
C LEU A 113 -13.15 5.40 -13.00
N LYS A 114 -14.39 5.03 -12.63
CA LYS A 114 -14.68 4.42 -11.32
C LYS A 114 -13.96 3.09 -11.14
N THR A 115 -14.02 2.20 -12.13
CA THR A 115 -13.31 0.90 -12.10
C THR A 115 -11.82 1.08 -11.91
N VAL A 116 -11.18 1.95 -12.70
CA VAL A 116 -9.77 2.29 -12.57
C VAL A 116 -9.45 2.82 -11.18
N LYS A 117 -10.31 3.69 -10.63
CA LYS A 117 -10.08 4.25 -9.29
C LYS A 117 -10.20 3.20 -8.18
N THR A 118 -11.15 2.29 -8.28
CA THR A 118 -11.29 1.16 -7.35
C THR A 118 -10.04 0.29 -7.36
N ILE A 119 -9.54 -0.06 -8.56
CA ILE A 119 -8.34 -0.88 -8.71
C ILE A 119 -7.10 -0.17 -8.15
N GLU A 120 -6.92 1.12 -8.46
CA GLU A 120 -5.83 1.93 -7.91
C GLU A 120 -5.87 1.98 -6.39
N ASN A 121 -7.05 2.17 -5.80
CA ASN A 121 -7.21 2.20 -4.34
C ASN A 121 -6.81 0.87 -3.71
N GLU A 122 -7.23 -0.26 -4.27
CA GLU A 122 -6.83 -1.59 -3.78
C GLU A 122 -5.31 -1.79 -3.86
N HIS A 123 -4.67 -1.30 -4.94
CA HIS A 123 -3.21 -1.40 -5.09
C HIS A 123 -2.42 -0.48 -4.15
N GLN A 124 -3.06 0.53 -3.56
CA GLN A 124 -2.42 1.46 -2.61
C GLN A 124 -2.64 1.08 -1.14
N ARG A 125 -3.43 0.04 -0.82
CA ARG A 125 -3.80 -0.28 0.57
C ARG A 125 -2.59 -0.62 1.44
N GLY A 126 -1.68 -1.43 0.93
CA GLY A 126 -0.44 -1.81 1.60
C GLY A 126 0.51 -0.62 1.76
N GLU A 127 0.62 0.24 0.74
CA GLU A 127 1.43 1.45 0.84
C GLU A 127 0.96 2.38 1.97
N ARG A 128 -0.36 2.62 2.06
CA ARG A 128 -0.97 3.43 3.13
C ARG A 128 -0.82 2.78 4.50
N ALA A 129 -1.00 1.46 4.60
CA ALA A 129 -0.82 0.74 5.86
C ALA A 129 0.63 0.83 6.35
N LEU A 130 1.59 0.74 5.43
CA LEU A 130 3.00 0.86 5.72
C LEU A 130 3.39 2.28 6.14
N GLU A 131 2.89 3.30 5.44
CA GLU A 131 3.08 4.71 5.81
C GLU A 131 2.54 4.99 7.22
N ALA A 132 1.31 4.55 7.50
CA ALA A 132 0.70 4.69 8.82
C ALA A 132 1.50 3.97 9.92
N ALA A 133 2.08 2.79 9.63
CA ALA A 133 2.94 2.08 10.58
C ALA A 133 4.27 2.81 10.83
N ILE A 134 4.91 3.35 9.78
CA ILE A 134 6.15 4.13 9.89
C ILE A 134 5.94 5.41 10.71
N GLU A 135 4.82 6.09 10.50
CA GLU A 135 4.45 7.30 11.25
C GLU A 135 4.16 6.95 12.71
N ALA A 136 3.33 5.94 12.97
CA ALA A 136 3.00 5.50 14.33
C ALA A 136 4.24 5.09 15.13
N ILE A 137 5.17 4.34 14.52
CA ILE A 137 6.44 3.99 15.18
C ILE A 137 7.28 5.25 15.45
N GLY A 138 7.30 6.22 14.53
CA GLY A 138 8.01 7.49 14.75
C GLY A 138 7.43 8.29 15.93
N GLN A 139 6.10 8.33 16.05
CA GLN A 139 5.42 8.95 17.19
C GLN A 139 5.74 8.21 18.50
N GLU A 140 5.71 6.87 18.50
CA GLU A 140 6.05 6.06 19.68
C GLU A 140 7.49 6.29 20.14
N ILE A 141 8.46 6.35 19.22
CA ILE A 141 9.86 6.68 19.54
C ILE A 141 9.94 8.08 20.16
N SER A 142 9.20 9.04 19.63
CA SER A 142 9.21 10.42 20.16
C SER A 142 8.62 10.50 21.58
N LEU A 143 7.55 9.76 21.85
CA LEU A 143 6.94 9.62 23.19
C LEU A 143 7.85 8.87 24.17
N TYR A 144 8.61 7.90 23.66
CA TYR A 144 9.61 7.17 24.43
C TYR A 144 10.74 8.10 24.87
N ASP A 145 11.25 8.93 23.95
CA ASP A 145 12.31 9.89 24.19
C ASP A 145 11.91 11.02 25.16
N SER A 146 10.65 11.47 25.11
CA SER A 146 10.15 12.50 26.04
C SER A 146 9.87 11.96 27.45
N GLY A 147 9.83 10.64 27.62
CA GLY A 147 9.39 10.00 28.86
C GLY A 147 7.89 10.12 29.15
N GLU A 148 7.10 10.64 28.20
CA GLU A 148 5.65 10.80 28.33
C GLU A 148 4.88 9.54 27.91
N ALA A 149 5.56 8.53 27.35
CA ALA A 149 4.90 7.29 26.98
C ALA A 149 4.17 6.64 28.18
N PRO A 150 2.97 6.03 27.98
CA PRO A 150 2.24 5.39 29.05
C PRO A 150 3.06 4.26 29.69
N SER A 151 3.26 4.32 31.00
CA SER A 151 3.81 3.19 31.75
C SER A 151 2.76 2.09 31.81
N ARG A 152 2.97 0.99 31.07
CA ARG A 152 2.32 -0.28 31.39
C ARG A 152 2.89 -0.78 32.73
N GLY A 153 2.12 -1.58 33.46
CA GLY A 153 2.53 -2.10 34.78
C GLY A 153 3.90 -2.80 34.77
N GLY A 154 4.36 -3.29 35.93
CA GLY A 154 5.66 -3.96 36.02
C GLY A 154 5.80 -5.07 34.98
N ALA A 155 6.91 -5.05 34.24
CA ALA A 155 7.27 -6.08 33.26
C ALA A 155 8.62 -6.68 33.68
N THR A 156 8.78 -7.99 33.46
CA THR A 156 10.02 -8.68 33.84
C THR A 156 11.03 -8.73 32.71
N ALA A 157 12.26 -9.12 33.01
CA ALA A 157 13.29 -9.40 32.01
C ALA A 157 12.84 -10.50 31.01
N GLU A 158 12.09 -11.51 31.46
CA GLU A 158 11.53 -12.55 30.59
C GLU A 158 10.49 -12.00 29.62
N ASP A 159 9.68 -11.02 30.06
CA ASP A 159 8.74 -10.35 29.17
C ASP A 159 9.48 -9.54 28.09
N LEU A 160 10.60 -8.89 28.44
CA LEU A 160 11.46 -8.20 27.49
C LEU A 160 12.03 -9.17 26.44
N ILE A 161 12.57 -10.30 26.87
CA ILE A 161 13.10 -11.36 25.99
C ILE A 161 11.99 -11.98 25.13
N ARG A 162 10.74 -12.03 25.61
CA ARG A 162 9.61 -12.51 24.82
C ARG A 162 9.24 -11.51 23.72
N SER A 163 9.20 -10.22 24.05
CA SER A 163 8.91 -9.15 23.08
C SER A 163 9.95 -9.10 21.96
N THR A 164 11.23 -9.37 22.24
CA THR A 164 12.27 -9.44 21.20
C THR A 164 12.05 -10.60 20.21
N LYS A 165 11.57 -11.77 20.68
CA LYS A 165 11.21 -12.88 19.79
C LYS A 165 10.07 -12.53 18.84
N GLN A 166 9.05 -11.82 19.34
CA GLN A 166 7.94 -11.33 18.51
C GLN A 166 8.41 -10.36 17.44
N LEU A 167 9.36 -9.48 17.80
CA LEU A 167 9.96 -8.55 16.84
C LEU A 167 10.79 -9.26 15.76
N THR A 168 11.55 -10.29 16.11
CA THR A 168 12.28 -11.10 15.11
C THR A 168 11.31 -11.73 14.11
N ALA A 169 10.16 -12.23 14.57
CA ALA A 169 9.11 -12.73 13.69
C ALA A 169 8.50 -11.62 12.81
N ALA A 170 8.30 -10.42 13.35
CA ALA A 170 7.83 -9.26 12.57
C ALA A 170 8.81 -8.88 11.45
N THR A 171 10.11 -8.87 11.76
CA THR A 171 11.21 -8.58 10.83
C THR A 171 11.26 -9.62 9.70
N ALA A 172 11.12 -10.90 10.04
CA ALA A 172 11.06 -11.97 9.06
C ALA A 172 9.82 -11.85 8.13
N ARG A 173 8.67 -11.45 8.68
CA ARG A 173 7.47 -11.19 7.85
C ARG A 173 7.65 -10.01 6.91
N ALA A 174 8.29 -8.93 7.33
CA ALA A 174 8.59 -7.80 6.44
C ALA A 174 9.54 -8.22 5.29
N ALA A 175 10.53 -9.06 5.57
CA ALA A 175 11.39 -9.63 4.55
C ALA A 175 10.64 -10.56 3.58
N ALA A 176 9.70 -11.37 4.08
CA ALA A 176 8.85 -12.22 3.24
C ALA A 176 7.90 -11.38 2.36
N ALA A 177 7.28 -10.34 2.92
CA ALA A 177 6.41 -9.42 2.17
C ALA A 177 7.13 -8.72 1.00
N ALA A 178 8.44 -8.50 1.13
CA ALA A 178 9.26 -7.96 0.03
C ALA A 178 9.50 -8.95 -1.12
N GLN A 179 9.39 -10.25 -0.86
CA GLN A 179 9.52 -11.28 -1.91
C GLN A 179 8.24 -11.35 -2.75
N THR A 180 7.08 -11.22 -2.09
CA THR A 180 5.77 -11.38 -2.75
C THR A 180 5.23 -10.05 -3.29
N LEU A 181 5.53 -8.93 -2.63
CA LEU A 181 4.97 -7.60 -2.90
C LEU A 181 3.44 -7.59 -2.97
N GLN A 182 2.81 -8.55 -2.28
CA GLN A 182 1.37 -8.67 -2.18
C GLN A 182 0.84 -7.70 -1.14
N GLN A 183 -0.28 -7.04 -1.44
CA GLN A 183 -0.86 -6.02 -0.57
C GLN A 183 -1.23 -6.60 0.80
N SER A 184 -1.77 -7.83 0.85
CA SER A 184 -2.09 -8.53 2.10
C SER A 184 -0.86 -8.72 3.00
N ASP A 185 0.27 -9.10 2.41
CA ASP A 185 1.49 -9.41 3.13
C ASP A 185 2.14 -8.13 3.66
N ILE A 186 2.12 -7.06 2.85
CA ILE A 186 2.59 -5.73 3.26
C ILE A 186 1.76 -5.18 4.41
N ILE A 187 0.42 -5.29 4.34
CA ILE A 187 -0.48 -4.84 5.41
C ILE A 187 -0.23 -5.65 6.69
N ALA A 188 -0.10 -6.97 6.58
CA ALA A 188 0.18 -7.83 7.72
C ALA A 188 1.54 -7.47 8.35
N ALA A 189 2.60 -7.34 7.55
CA ALA A 189 3.92 -6.95 8.01
C ALA A 189 3.90 -5.58 8.73
N ALA A 190 3.26 -4.57 8.15
CA ALA A 190 3.14 -3.23 8.73
C ALA A 190 2.43 -3.25 10.09
N ASN A 191 1.28 -3.93 10.19
CA ASN A 191 0.50 -4.01 11.43
C ASN A 191 1.26 -4.74 12.54
N ILE A 192 1.89 -5.86 12.20
CA ILE A 192 2.65 -6.68 13.16
C ILE A 192 3.90 -5.94 13.61
N ALA A 193 4.63 -5.27 12.71
CA ALA A 193 5.81 -4.49 13.05
C ALA A 193 5.45 -3.35 14.00
N ARG A 194 4.39 -2.58 13.68
CA ARG A 194 3.88 -1.52 14.56
C ARG A 194 3.55 -2.06 15.96
N GLN A 195 2.76 -3.12 16.04
CA GLN A 195 2.37 -3.71 17.33
C GLN A 195 3.59 -4.18 18.13
N SER A 196 4.51 -4.88 17.47
CA SER A 196 5.71 -5.45 18.10
C SER A 196 6.62 -4.34 18.64
N VAL A 197 6.73 -3.21 17.95
CA VAL A 197 7.53 -2.06 18.41
C VAL A 197 6.86 -1.37 19.61
N CYS A 198 5.55 -1.12 19.55
CA CYS A 198 4.82 -0.52 20.68
C CYS A 198 4.94 -1.39 21.95
N ASP A 199 4.73 -2.71 21.80
CA ASP A 199 4.85 -3.63 22.93
C ASP A 199 6.31 -3.73 23.43
N LEU A 200 7.30 -3.75 22.53
CA LEU A 200 8.71 -3.77 22.92
C LEU A 200 9.09 -2.52 23.71
N LEU A 201 8.74 -1.32 23.25
CA LEU A 201 9.11 -0.07 23.92
C LEU A 201 8.45 0.01 25.30
N ALA A 202 7.16 -0.36 25.40
CA ALA A 202 6.46 -0.41 26.69
C ALA A 202 7.13 -1.41 27.66
N THR A 203 7.43 -2.63 27.20
CA THR A 203 8.09 -3.66 28.02
C THR A 203 9.51 -3.26 28.40
N THR A 204 10.28 -2.68 27.49
CA THR A 204 11.65 -2.21 27.74
C THR A 204 11.66 -1.17 28.84
N ARG A 205 10.74 -0.19 28.78
CA ARG A 205 10.65 0.85 29.80
C ARG A 205 10.28 0.27 31.17
N ALA A 206 9.32 -0.64 31.21
CA ALA A 206 8.89 -1.28 32.44
C ALA A 206 9.98 -2.17 33.05
N ALA A 207 10.67 -2.98 32.25
CA ALA A 207 11.79 -3.81 32.70
C ALA A 207 13.00 -2.98 33.15
N ALA A 208 13.29 -1.85 32.50
CA ALA A 208 14.38 -0.98 32.90
C ALA A 208 14.18 -0.36 34.31
N LEU A 209 12.95 -0.33 34.83
CA LEU A 209 12.68 0.13 36.20
C LEU A 209 13.19 -0.85 37.27
N SER A 210 13.33 -2.13 36.95
CA SER A 210 13.86 -3.15 37.86
C SER A 210 15.40 -3.25 37.81
N ALA A 211 16.07 -2.35 37.09
CA ALA A 211 17.53 -2.37 36.97
C ALA A 211 18.23 -1.98 38.28
N ASP A 212 19.22 -2.78 38.69
CA ASP A 212 20.02 -2.54 39.90
C ASP A 212 20.98 -1.33 39.79
N SER A 213 21.24 -0.85 38.57
CA SER A 213 22.10 0.31 38.33
C SER A 213 21.53 1.28 37.30
N ALA A 214 21.88 2.55 37.45
CA ALA A 214 21.51 3.59 36.49
C ALA A 214 22.10 3.33 35.08
N ASP A 215 23.28 2.70 35.01
CA ASP A 215 23.93 2.32 33.75
C ASP A 215 23.14 1.21 33.04
N ALA A 216 22.79 0.14 33.74
CA ALA A 216 21.97 -0.95 33.19
C ALA A 216 20.59 -0.45 32.72
N ARG A 217 19.97 0.45 33.51
CA ARG A 217 18.74 1.13 33.12
C ARG A 217 18.90 1.91 31.82
N TYR A 218 19.91 2.79 31.74
CA TYR A 218 20.13 3.62 30.56
C TYR A 218 20.41 2.79 29.31
N ARG A 219 21.30 1.80 29.41
CA ARG A 219 21.63 0.88 28.31
C ARG A 219 20.42 0.11 27.82
N THR A 220 19.56 -0.36 28.72
CA THR A 220 18.34 -1.09 28.35
C THR A 220 17.38 -0.21 27.56
N LEU A 221 17.17 1.03 28.02
CA LEU A 221 16.31 2.00 27.34
C LEU A 221 16.86 2.37 25.95
N ASP A 222 18.17 2.62 25.87
CA ASP A 222 18.85 2.96 24.61
C ASP A 222 18.79 1.81 23.60
N CYS A 223 19.06 0.57 24.03
CA CYS A 223 18.91 -0.61 23.16
C CYS A 223 17.47 -0.78 22.65
N GLY A 224 16.45 -0.60 23.50
CA GLY A 224 15.05 -0.69 23.06
C GLY A 224 14.68 0.37 22.04
N ARG A 225 15.17 1.61 22.23
CA ARG A 225 15.02 2.71 21.28
C ARG A 225 15.68 2.39 19.94
N GLU A 226 16.93 1.93 19.96
CA GLU A 226 17.68 1.60 18.75
C GLU A 226 16.98 0.49 17.94
N VAL A 227 16.44 -0.52 18.61
CA VAL A 227 15.64 -1.57 17.97
C VAL A 227 14.42 -0.99 17.24
N ALA A 228 13.68 -0.06 17.87
CA ALA A 228 12.54 0.59 17.24
C ALA A 228 12.94 1.43 16.01
N VAL A 229 14.06 2.16 16.10
CA VAL A 229 14.61 2.94 14.97
C VAL A 229 14.96 2.04 13.78
N GLN A 230 15.63 0.91 14.03
CA GLN A 230 16.01 -0.03 12.98
C GLN A 230 14.79 -0.68 12.32
N VAL A 231 13.75 -1.02 13.10
CA VAL A 231 12.50 -1.56 12.56
C VAL A 231 11.78 -0.52 11.70
N ARG A 232 11.75 0.74 12.14
CA ARG A 232 11.21 1.83 11.31
C ARG A 232 11.98 1.98 9.99
N SER A 233 13.31 1.90 10.02
CA SER A 233 14.14 1.94 8.82
C SER A 233 13.87 0.76 7.87
N LEU A 234 13.61 -0.43 8.41
CA LEU A 234 13.21 -1.60 7.62
C LEU A 234 11.89 -1.35 6.88
N LEU A 235 10.88 -0.80 7.57
CA LEU A 235 9.59 -0.49 6.94
C LEU A 235 9.72 0.59 5.86
N ILE A 236 10.56 1.61 6.05
CA ILE A 236 10.87 2.61 5.01
C ILE A 236 11.51 1.95 3.79
N THR A 237 12.43 1.00 4.01
CA THR A 237 13.07 0.25 2.91
C THR A 237 12.05 -0.62 2.17
N LEU A 238 11.13 -1.26 2.90
CA LEU A 238 10.01 -2.00 2.32
C LEU A 238 9.09 -1.08 1.50
N GLN A 239 8.85 0.15 1.95
CA GLN A 239 8.03 1.13 1.22
C GLN A 239 8.71 1.57 -0.08
N ALA A 240 10.03 1.77 -0.06
CA ALA A 240 10.77 2.07 -1.28
C ALA A 240 10.64 0.96 -2.33
N LEU A 241 10.59 -0.31 -1.88
CA LEU A 241 10.38 -1.48 -2.75
C LEU A 241 8.96 -1.55 -3.34
N THR A 242 7.92 -1.09 -2.64
CA THR A 242 6.55 -1.08 -3.20
C THR A 242 6.44 -0.08 -4.35
N ILE A 243 7.13 1.06 -4.22
CA ILE A 243 7.17 2.13 -5.23
C ILE A 243 8.10 1.75 -6.39
N ARG A 244 9.26 1.15 -6.11
CA ARG A 244 10.28 0.77 -7.11
C ARG A 244 10.50 -0.75 -7.11
N ARG A 245 9.56 -1.47 -7.71
CA ARG A 245 9.53 -2.94 -7.71
C ARG A 245 10.75 -3.61 -8.38
N ASP A 246 11.37 -2.92 -9.33
CA ASP A 246 12.47 -3.45 -10.16
C ASP A 246 13.88 -3.07 -9.63
N ASP A 247 13.99 -2.49 -8.43
CA ASP A 247 15.28 -2.10 -7.86
C ASP A 247 15.97 -3.29 -7.14
N PRO A 248 17.05 -3.88 -7.72
CA PRO A 248 17.75 -5.00 -7.11
C PRO A 248 18.47 -4.60 -5.82
N HIS A 249 18.91 -3.34 -5.69
CA HIS A 249 19.64 -2.86 -4.51
C HIS A 249 18.73 -2.71 -3.29
N ALA A 250 17.46 -2.41 -3.52
CA ALA A 250 16.50 -2.23 -2.45
C ALA A 250 16.19 -3.55 -1.71
N ARG A 251 16.28 -4.70 -2.40
CA ARG A 251 16.14 -6.03 -1.77
C ARG A 251 17.34 -6.37 -0.89
N ASP A 252 18.55 -6.08 -1.36
CA ASP A 252 19.78 -6.27 -0.58
C ASP A 252 19.78 -5.35 0.66
N ALA A 253 19.33 -4.10 0.51
CA ALA A 253 19.18 -3.16 1.61
C ALA A 253 18.21 -3.66 2.70
N LEU A 254 17.14 -4.36 2.31
CA LEU A 254 16.18 -4.95 3.26
C LEU A 254 16.79 -6.12 4.04
N LEU A 255 17.56 -6.99 3.36
CA LEU A 255 18.29 -8.07 4.02
C LEU A 255 19.34 -7.52 5.00
N GLU A 256 20.01 -6.45 4.62
CA GLU A 256 20.96 -5.78 5.50
C GLU A 256 20.28 -5.14 6.71
N ALA A 257 19.12 -4.48 6.52
CA ALA A 257 18.31 -3.95 7.60
C ALA A 257 17.85 -5.05 8.57
N SER A 258 17.43 -6.21 8.05
CA SER A 258 17.07 -7.38 8.88
C SER A 258 18.25 -7.88 9.72
N ARG A 259 19.47 -7.95 9.14
CA ARG A 259 20.69 -8.30 9.89
C ARG A 259 21.04 -7.28 10.97
N ARG A 260 20.89 -5.98 10.68
CA ARG A 260 21.08 -4.90 11.67
C ARG A 260 20.12 -5.08 12.84
N ILE A 261 18.84 -5.35 12.57
CA ILE A 261 17.82 -5.61 13.61
C ILE A 261 18.22 -6.82 14.46
N ALA A 262 18.63 -7.93 13.85
CA ALA A 262 19.04 -9.11 14.60
C ALA A 262 20.19 -8.83 15.59
N LYS A 263 21.15 -7.97 15.19
CA LYS A 263 22.25 -7.54 16.05
C LYS A 263 21.75 -6.73 17.25
N VAL A 264 20.97 -5.67 17.01
CA VAL A 264 20.48 -4.80 18.09
C VAL A 264 19.48 -5.51 19.01
N VAL A 265 18.73 -6.48 18.48
CA VAL A 265 17.89 -7.38 19.27
C VAL A 265 18.74 -8.27 20.19
N GLY A 266 19.86 -8.81 19.70
CA GLY A 266 20.79 -9.57 20.52
C GLY A 266 21.37 -8.74 21.67
N GLU A 267 21.71 -7.48 21.40
CA GLU A 267 22.17 -6.55 22.42
C GLU A 267 21.09 -6.24 23.47
N LEU A 268 19.83 -6.09 23.06
CA LEU A 268 18.70 -5.89 23.99
C LEU A 268 18.42 -7.14 24.85
N VAL A 269 18.54 -8.34 24.28
CA VAL A 269 18.43 -9.60 25.04
C VAL A 269 19.52 -9.68 26.11
N ASN A 270 20.76 -9.32 25.76
CA ASN A 270 21.86 -9.27 26.73
C ASN A 270 21.58 -8.27 27.86
N CYS A 271 20.98 -7.11 27.55
CA CYS A 271 20.54 -6.18 28.58
C CYS A 271 19.47 -6.80 29.48
N GLY A 272 18.49 -7.51 28.91
CA GLY A 272 17.47 -8.23 29.68
C GLY A 272 18.05 -9.28 30.63
N GLU A 273 19.04 -10.06 30.20
CA GLU A 273 19.71 -11.03 31.09
C GLU A 273 20.46 -10.35 32.25
N LEU A 274 21.10 -9.20 32.00
CA LEU A 274 21.76 -8.42 33.06
C LEU A 274 20.77 -7.84 34.09
N LEU A 275 19.50 -7.65 33.72
CA LEU A 275 18.45 -7.19 34.64
C LEU A 275 17.96 -8.27 35.60
N LYS A 276 18.23 -9.55 35.35
CA LYS A 276 17.83 -10.64 36.25
C LYS A 276 18.69 -10.70 37.52
N GLY A 277 19.89 -10.12 37.49
CA GLY A 277 20.88 -10.19 38.58
C GLY A 277 21.50 -11.58 38.75
N ASP A 278 22.63 -11.66 39.45
CA ASP A 278 23.38 -12.92 39.68
C ASP A 278 22.63 -13.95 40.57
N SER A 279 21.48 -13.58 41.15
CA SER A 279 20.69 -14.43 42.06
C SER A 279 19.48 -15.11 41.41
N TRP A 280 19.29 -14.97 40.10
CA TRP A 280 18.15 -15.59 39.41
C TRP A 280 18.44 -17.07 39.10
N THR A 281 17.76 -17.97 39.80
CA THR A 281 17.68 -19.40 39.46
C THR A 281 16.42 -19.64 38.61
N ASP A 282 16.57 -20.29 37.46
CA ASP A 282 15.45 -20.64 36.59
C ASP A 282 14.48 -21.58 37.35
N PRO A 283 13.21 -21.18 37.58
CA PRO A 283 12.23 -22.03 38.25
C PRO A 283 11.90 -23.32 37.49
N SER A 284 12.29 -23.38 36.22
CA SER A 284 12.15 -24.52 35.32
C SER A 284 13.38 -25.42 35.31
N ASP A 285 14.46 -25.04 36.00
CA ASP A 285 15.67 -25.85 36.11
C ASP A 285 15.41 -27.04 37.05
N PRO A 286 15.43 -28.30 36.55
CA PRO A 286 15.17 -29.48 37.37
C PRO A 286 16.12 -29.62 38.56
N THR A 287 17.27 -28.94 38.55
CA THR A 287 18.20 -28.88 39.69
C THR A 287 17.72 -27.99 40.84
N ALA A 288 16.96 -26.92 40.57
CA ALA A 288 16.42 -26.03 41.60
C ALA A 288 15.21 -26.64 42.36
N ILE A 289 14.49 -27.57 41.72
CA ILE A 289 13.35 -28.28 42.32
C ILE A 289 13.82 -29.39 43.29
N ALA A 290 15.08 -29.83 43.18
CA ALA A 290 15.62 -30.92 43.98
C ALA A 290 16.15 -30.50 45.37
N GLU A 291 16.26 -29.19 45.66
CA GLU A 291 16.85 -28.67 46.91
C GLU A 291 15.83 -28.03 47.90
N ASN A 292 14.52 -28.19 47.69
CA ASN A 292 13.47 -27.74 48.62
C ASN A 292 12.61 -28.89 49.17
#